data_AF-A0A3D8P245-F1
#
_entry.id   AF-A0A3D8P245-F1
#
_cell.length_a   1.000
_cell.length_b   1.000
_cell.length_c   1.000
_cell.angle_alpha   90.00
_cell.angle_beta   90.00
_cell.angle_gamma   90.00
#
_symmetry.space_group_name_H-M   'P 1'
#
loop_
_entity.id
_entity.type
_entity.pdbx_description
1 polymer ?
#
loop_
_entity_poly.entity_id
_entity_poly.type
_entity_poly.pdbx_seq_one_letter_code
_entity_poly.pdbx_strand_id
1 'polypeptide(L)'
;MKGFLLALMLLYLPTGNSEANPSLFLVVDTWQCRLLVFSEDRLVKIYPVAVGKAGTPTPVGSWRVIRKAMNWGSGFGTRWIGLDVPWGIYGLHGTNKPWSIGRHESQGCIRMFNRDIEELYPRVQPGTPVIVVGEILRGPRVLREGDCGSDVMEVQRVLQRQGFYAGPISGRFDARTKEAVRRFQQHYRLPSLGEVDEKTYELLGL
;
A
#
# COMPACT_ATOMS: atom_id res chain seq x y z
N MET A 1 -5.38 -3.43 23.74
CA MET A 1 -4.93 -3.44 22.33
C MET A 1 -3.85 -2.37 22.06
N LYS A 2 -2.72 -2.38 22.79
CA LYS A 2 -1.58 -1.47 22.56
C LYS A 2 -0.26 -2.21 22.22
N GLY A 3 -0.30 -3.54 22.07
CA GLY A 3 0.90 -4.37 21.98
C GLY A 3 1.15 -5.07 20.63
N PHE A 4 0.28 -4.90 19.63
CA PHE A 4 0.36 -5.74 18.41
C PHE A 4 1.16 -5.12 17.25
N LEU A 5 1.36 -3.80 17.22
CA LEU A 5 2.16 -3.17 16.16
C LEU A 5 3.67 -3.35 16.34
N LEU A 6 4.15 -3.55 17.58
CA LEU A 6 5.60 -3.61 17.85
C LEU A 6 6.22 -4.96 17.48
N ALA A 7 5.45 -6.05 17.50
CA ALA A 7 5.97 -7.41 17.30
C ALA A 7 6.31 -7.74 15.83
N LEU A 8 5.79 -6.99 14.86
CA LEU A 8 6.05 -7.24 13.43
C LEU A 8 7.31 -6.51 12.90
N MET A 9 7.88 -5.57 13.66
CA MET A 9 9.06 -4.79 13.24
C MET A 9 10.40 -5.54 13.38
N LEU A 10 10.45 -6.61 14.17
CA LEU A 10 11.71 -7.30 14.51
C LEU A 10 12.28 -8.20 13.39
N LEU A 11 11.55 -8.42 12.29
CA LEU A 11 11.98 -9.32 11.20
C LEU A 11 12.73 -8.62 10.06
N TYR A 12 12.94 -7.29 10.12
CA TYR A 12 13.53 -6.51 9.01
C TYR A 12 14.71 -5.61 9.42
N LEU A 13 15.38 -5.85 10.55
CA LEU A 13 16.52 -5.03 10.97
C LEU A 13 17.78 -5.39 10.15
N PRO A 14 18.37 -4.43 9.41
CA PRO A 14 19.70 -4.62 8.84
C PRO A 14 20.76 -4.42 9.93
N THR A 15 21.64 -5.41 10.09
CA THR A 15 22.84 -5.28 10.92
C THR A 15 23.92 -4.58 10.12
N GLY A 16 24.26 -3.34 10.50
CA GLY A 16 25.37 -2.63 9.88
C GLY A 16 25.58 -1.23 10.42
N ASN A 17 26.70 -1.04 11.12
CA ASN A 17 27.24 0.29 11.43
C ASN A 17 27.92 0.87 10.19
N SER A 18 27.45 2.03 9.75
CA SER A 18 28.29 3.07 9.14
C SER A 18 27.60 4.41 9.37
N GLU A 19 28.35 5.51 9.40
CA GLU A 19 27.86 6.90 9.52
C GLU A 19 26.96 7.31 8.35
N ALA A 20 25.79 6.67 8.25
CA ALA A 20 24.75 6.94 7.28
C ALA A 20 23.74 7.89 7.93
N ASN A 21 23.27 8.86 7.15
CA ASN A 21 22.09 9.67 7.47
C ASN A 21 21.01 8.73 8.09
N PRO A 22 20.48 9.01 9.29
CA PRO A 22 19.71 8.04 10.04
C PRO A 22 18.61 7.44 9.17
N SER A 23 18.51 6.10 9.17
CA SER A 23 17.61 5.36 8.29
C SER A 23 16.17 5.80 8.53
N LEU A 24 15.64 6.61 7.63
CA LEU A 24 14.28 7.13 7.70
C LEU A 24 13.34 6.17 6.99
N PHE A 25 12.23 5.81 7.64
CA PHE A 25 11.11 5.11 7.02
C PHE A 25 9.78 5.69 7.47
N LEU A 26 8.76 5.45 6.65
CA LEU A 26 7.43 6.01 6.82
C LEU A 26 6.42 4.88 7.06
N VAL A 27 5.47 5.12 7.97
CA VAL A 27 4.31 4.25 8.16
C VAL A 27 3.03 5.07 7.95
N VAL A 28 2.22 4.69 6.97
CA VAL A 28 0.90 5.26 6.72
C VAL A 28 -0.13 4.34 7.36
N ASP A 29 -0.80 4.82 8.41
CA ASP A 29 -1.96 4.17 9.02
C ASP A 29 -3.23 4.72 8.36
N THR A 30 -3.85 3.88 7.52
CA THR A 30 -5.07 4.25 6.80
C THR A 30 -6.31 4.27 7.69
N TRP A 31 -6.35 3.54 8.80
CA TRP A 31 -7.48 3.58 9.73
C TRP A 31 -7.51 4.88 10.52
N GLN A 32 -6.33 5.35 10.94
CA GLN A 32 -6.20 6.58 11.73
C GLN A 32 -5.99 7.82 10.87
N CYS A 33 -5.83 7.67 9.55
CA CYS A 33 -5.47 8.74 8.65
C CYS A 33 -4.21 9.48 9.13
N ARG A 34 -3.16 8.71 9.46
CA ARG A 34 -1.87 9.23 9.97
C ARG A 34 -0.69 8.75 9.13
N LEU A 35 0.29 9.63 8.99
CA LEU A 35 1.63 9.29 8.54
C LEU A 35 2.58 9.44 9.72
N LEU A 36 3.24 8.35 10.10
CA LEU A 36 4.25 8.29 11.13
C LEU A 36 5.62 8.29 10.46
N VAL A 37 6.51 9.15 10.93
CA VAL A 37 7.90 9.24 10.46
C VAL A 37 8.79 8.64 11.53
N PHE A 38 9.55 7.62 11.15
CA PHE A 38 10.57 7.01 11.99
C PHE A 38 11.95 7.38 11.46
N SER A 39 12.86 7.63 12.39
CA SER A 39 14.28 7.81 12.13
C SER A 39 15.02 6.87 13.05
N GLU A 40 15.79 5.94 12.46
CA GLU A 40 16.25 4.74 13.16
C GLU A 40 15.00 3.99 13.68
N ASP A 41 14.92 3.72 14.99
CA ASP A 41 13.76 3.06 15.61
C ASP A 41 12.90 4.03 16.44
N ARG A 42 13.07 5.34 16.26
CA ARG A 42 12.33 6.37 17.02
C ARG A 42 11.28 7.04 16.17
N LEU A 43 10.06 7.10 16.69
CA LEU A 43 9.00 7.94 16.15
C LEU A 43 9.37 9.41 16.34
N VAL A 44 9.63 10.13 15.25
CA VAL A 44 10.06 11.53 15.29
C VAL A 44 8.95 12.52 14.92
N LYS A 45 7.92 12.07 14.19
CA LYS A 45 6.82 12.94 13.78
C LYS A 45 5.57 12.14 13.42
N ILE A 46 4.40 12.74 13.64
CA ILE A 46 3.11 12.26 13.14
C ILE A 46 2.46 13.40 12.37
N TYR A 47 1.99 13.10 11.15
CA TYR A 47 1.20 14.02 10.34
C TYR A 47 -0.23 13.49 10.14
N PRO A 48 -1.27 14.33 10.19
CA PRO A 48 -2.58 13.96 9.66
C PRO A 48 -2.51 13.87 8.13
N VAL A 49 -3.15 12.87 7.55
CA VAL A 49 -3.21 12.68 6.10
C VAL A 49 -4.63 12.39 5.61
N ALA A 50 -4.90 12.59 4.33
CA ALA A 50 -6.07 11.98 3.68
C ALA A 50 -5.62 10.73 2.93
N VAL A 51 -6.46 9.69 2.95
CA VAL A 51 -6.21 8.42 2.25
C VAL A 51 -7.32 8.14 1.23
N GLY A 52 -7.17 7.06 0.47
CA GLY A 52 -8.12 6.63 -0.53
C GLY A 52 -9.50 6.33 0.05
N LYS A 53 -10.54 6.67 -0.71
CA LYS A 53 -11.92 6.23 -0.41
C LYS A 53 -12.08 4.74 -0.71
N ALA A 54 -13.18 4.14 -0.26
CA ALA A 54 -13.43 2.70 -0.42
C ALA A 54 -13.30 2.20 -1.87
N GLY A 55 -13.79 2.96 -2.86
CA GLY A 55 -13.69 2.59 -4.28
C GLY A 55 -12.33 2.83 -4.94
N THR A 56 -11.43 3.56 -4.29
CA THR A 56 -10.06 3.82 -4.76
C THR A 56 -9.10 3.85 -3.56
N PRO A 57 -8.93 2.70 -2.89
CA PRO A 57 -8.21 2.63 -1.62
C PRO A 57 -6.73 2.97 -1.81
N THR A 58 -6.10 3.45 -0.74
CA THR A 58 -4.64 3.61 -0.74
C THR A 58 -3.99 2.23 -0.78
N PRO A 59 -2.97 1.99 -1.63
CA PRO A 59 -2.27 0.72 -1.74
C PRO A 59 -1.68 0.27 -0.40
N VAL A 60 -2.33 -0.66 0.30
CA VAL A 60 -1.78 -1.34 1.48
C VAL A 60 -0.64 -2.26 1.03
N GLY A 61 0.50 -2.20 1.71
CA GLY A 61 1.71 -2.91 1.32
C GLY A 61 2.99 -2.20 1.74
N SER A 62 4.12 -2.72 1.29
CA SER A 62 5.45 -2.12 1.50
C SER A 62 5.96 -1.57 0.18
N TRP A 63 6.28 -0.27 0.17
CA TRP A 63 6.68 0.49 -1.00
C TRP A 63 7.99 1.21 -0.75
N ARG A 64 8.58 1.75 -1.82
CA ARG A 64 9.74 2.64 -1.78
C ARG A 64 9.44 3.92 -2.53
N VAL A 65 10.06 4.99 -2.06
CA VAL A 65 10.09 6.26 -2.78
C VAL A 65 10.95 6.10 -4.04
N ILE A 66 10.41 6.47 -5.20
CA ILE A 66 11.12 6.35 -6.49
C ILE A 66 11.50 7.68 -7.12
N ARG A 67 10.72 8.74 -6.90
CA ARG A 67 10.95 10.06 -7.47
C ARG A 67 10.24 11.14 -6.68
N LYS A 68 10.68 12.38 -6.85
CA LYS A 68 10.14 13.55 -6.15
C LYS A 68 9.99 14.73 -7.12
N ALA A 69 8.97 15.57 -6.91
CA ALA A 69 8.75 16.78 -7.70
C ALA A 69 8.16 17.91 -6.84
N MET A 70 8.51 19.16 -7.15
CA MET A 70 8.01 20.34 -6.42
C MET A 70 6.74 20.96 -7.03
N ASN A 71 6.35 20.61 -8.26
CA ASN A 71 5.16 21.17 -8.92
C ASN A 71 4.56 20.12 -9.87
N TRP A 72 4.10 18.99 -9.34
CA TRP A 72 3.59 17.87 -10.16
C TRP A 72 2.27 18.22 -10.88
N GLY A 73 1.49 19.15 -10.34
CA GLY A 73 0.26 19.66 -10.93
C GLY A 73 -0.62 20.36 -9.88
N SER A 74 -1.59 21.15 -10.33
CA SER A 74 -2.37 22.04 -9.46
C SER A 74 -3.13 21.33 -8.33
N GLY A 75 -3.57 20.08 -8.54
CA GLY A 75 -4.26 19.27 -7.52
C GLY A 75 -3.36 18.65 -6.46
N PHE A 76 -2.03 18.72 -6.65
CA PHE A 76 -1.05 17.98 -5.86
C PHE A 76 -0.32 18.84 -4.83
N GLY A 77 -0.70 20.11 -4.71
CA GLY A 77 -0.07 21.05 -3.79
C GLY A 77 1.38 21.32 -4.17
N THR A 78 2.21 21.55 -3.16
CA THR A 78 3.57 22.07 -3.34
C THR A 78 4.64 21.01 -3.48
N ARG A 79 4.36 19.74 -3.18
CA ARG A 79 5.35 18.66 -3.26
C ARG A 79 4.66 17.34 -3.63
N TRP A 80 5.38 16.49 -4.33
CA TRP A 80 4.97 15.13 -4.70
C TRP A 80 6.12 14.16 -4.47
N ILE A 81 5.83 13.01 -3.86
CA ILE A 81 6.76 11.92 -3.57
C ILE A 81 6.12 10.64 -4.12
N GLY A 82 6.67 10.09 -5.20
CA GLY A 82 6.13 8.91 -5.88
C GLY A 82 6.57 7.60 -5.25
N LEU A 83 5.69 6.60 -5.27
CA LEU A 83 5.89 5.24 -4.76
C LEU A 83 5.98 4.22 -5.91
N ASP A 84 6.71 3.12 -5.69
CA ASP A 84 6.87 1.98 -6.61
C ASP A 84 5.67 1.01 -6.63
N VAL A 85 4.45 1.54 -6.58
CA VAL A 85 3.23 0.72 -6.67
C VAL A 85 3.09 0.17 -8.10
N PRO A 86 3.11 -1.15 -8.34
CA PRO A 86 3.24 -1.71 -9.67
C PRO A 86 1.98 -1.53 -10.54
N TRP A 87 0.83 -1.28 -9.93
CA TRP A 87 -0.43 -1.13 -10.65
C TRP A 87 -0.81 0.31 -11.06
N GLY A 88 -0.09 1.34 -10.59
CA GLY A 88 -0.44 2.71 -10.96
C GLY A 88 0.48 3.78 -10.37
N ILE A 89 0.10 5.04 -10.58
CA ILE A 89 0.86 6.19 -10.08
C ILE A 89 0.30 6.59 -8.73
N TYR A 90 1.03 6.24 -7.67
CA TYR A 90 0.68 6.56 -6.30
C TYR A 90 1.81 7.33 -5.61
N GLY A 91 1.45 8.13 -4.61
CA GLY A 91 2.41 8.98 -3.94
C GLY A 91 1.86 9.66 -2.70
N LEU A 92 2.77 10.26 -1.93
CA LEU A 92 2.47 11.28 -0.94
C LEU A 92 2.54 12.64 -1.62
N HIS A 93 1.56 13.51 -1.38
CA HIS A 93 1.56 14.85 -1.97
C HIS A 93 0.86 15.89 -1.11
N GLY A 94 1.13 17.16 -1.37
CA GLY A 94 0.40 18.28 -0.76
C GLY A 94 -1.06 18.32 -1.24
N THR A 95 -1.82 19.38 -0.96
CA THR A 95 -3.19 19.46 -1.49
C THR A 95 -3.69 20.88 -1.62
N ASN A 96 -4.58 21.09 -2.59
CA ASN A 96 -5.44 22.28 -2.69
C ASN A 96 -6.82 22.07 -2.02
N LYS A 97 -7.05 20.90 -1.42
CA LYS A 97 -8.27 20.56 -0.66
C LYS A 97 -7.91 20.25 0.80
N PRO A 98 -7.42 21.23 1.58
CA PRO A 98 -6.94 21.00 2.95
C PRO A 98 -8.01 20.39 3.87
N TRP A 99 -9.30 20.63 3.60
CA TRP A 99 -10.41 20.04 4.35
C TRP A 99 -10.55 18.52 4.19
N SER A 100 -9.89 17.92 3.18
CA SER A 100 -9.88 16.46 2.98
C SER A 100 -8.93 15.74 3.93
N ILE A 101 -7.99 16.45 4.58
CA ILE A 101 -7.03 15.86 5.50
C ILE A 101 -7.74 15.28 6.73
N GLY A 102 -7.37 14.06 7.12
CA GLY A 102 -8.03 13.28 8.17
C GLY A 102 -9.23 12.45 7.69
N ARG A 103 -9.41 12.29 6.37
CA ARG A 103 -10.56 11.60 5.77
C ARG A 103 -10.16 10.62 4.65
N HIS A 104 -11.06 9.69 4.35
CA HIS A 104 -10.98 8.78 3.21
C HIS A 104 -11.58 9.42 1.94
N GLU A 105 -10.86 10.36 1.32
CA GLU A 105 -11.39 11.20 0.23
C GLU A 105 -10.52 11.24 -1.04
N SER A 106 -9.33 10.64 -1.00
CA SER A 106 -8.43 10.64 -2.15
C SER A 106 -8.80 9.56 -3.17
N GLN A 107 -8.10 9.57 -4.32
CA GLN A 107 -8.18 8.50 -5.33
C GLN A 107 -7.07 7.44 -5.12
N GLY A 108 -6.64 7.25 -3.87
CA GLY A 108 -5.63 6.28 -3.45
C GLY A 108 -4.30 6.92 -3.03
N CYS A 109 -3.96 8.12 -3.51
CA CYS A 109 -2.76 8.83 -3.04
C CYS A 109 -2.91 9.35 -1.60
N ILE A 110 -1.79 9.53 -0.90
CA ILE A 110 -1.76 10.06 0.46
C ILE A 110 -1.64 11.58 0.38
N ARG A 111 -2.66 12.31 0.84
CA ARG A 111 -2.62 13.79 0.86
C ARG A 111 -2.11 14.28 2.20
N MET A 112 -1.29 15.31 2.18
CA MET A 112 -0.77 16.03 3.33
C MET A 112 -1.13 17.51 3.22
N PHE A 113 -1.13 18.23 4.34
CA PHE A 113 -1.07 19.70 4.27
C PHE A 113 0.22 20.12 3.57
N ASN A 114 0.19 21.21 2.79
CA ASN A 114 1.38 21.70 2.05
C ASN A 114 2.56 21.97 2.99
N ARG A 115 2.31 22.63 4.14
CA ARG A 115 3.33 22.87 5.18
C ARG A 115 3.97 21.57 5.71
N ASP A 116 3.18 20.49 5.83
CA ASP A 116 3.64 19.23 6.42
C ASP A 116 4.49 18.46 5.41
N ILE A 117 4.08 18.44 4.14
CA ILE A 117 4.90 17.80 3.11
C ILE A 117 6.14 18.61 2.78
N GLU A 118 6.12 19.93 2.88
CA GLU A 118 7.31 20.77 2.75
C GLU A 118 8.35 20.48 3.83
N GLU A 119 7.91 20.23 5.08
CA GLU A 119 8.78 19.79 6.18
C GLU A 119 9.35 18.38 5.92
N LEU A 120 8.51 17.45 5.45
CA LEU A 120 8.90 16.05 5.21
C LEU A 120 9.83 15.91 4.00
N TYR A 121 9.55 16.65 2.92
CA TYR A 121 10.17 16.48 1.61
C TYR A 121 11.70 16.48 1.61
N PRO A 122 12.43 17.40 2.27
CA PRO A 122 13.90 17.37 2.26
C PRO A 122 14.50 16.15 2.98
N ARG A 123 13.76 15.52 3.89
CA ARG A 123 14.23 14.36 4.68
C ARG A 123 14.06 13.03 3.95
N VAL A 124 13.05 12.93 3.09
CA VAL A 124 12.74 11.71 2.33
C VAL A 124 13.62 11.62 1.08
N GLN A 125 14.28 10.48 0.87
CA GLN A 125 15.13 10.23 -0.30
C GLN A 125 14.54 9.11 -1.17
N PRO A 126 14.86 9.04 -2.47
CA PRO A 126 14.62 7.82 -3.24
C PRO A 126 15.19 6.59 -2.51
N GLY A 127 14.42 5.51 -2.44
CA GLY A 127 14.73 4.31 -1.66
C GLY A 127 14.12 4.29 -0.25
N THR A 128 13.72 5.44 0.32
CA THR A 128 13.04 5.52 1.63
C THR A 128 11.86 4.54 1.67
N PRO A 129 11.82 3.60 2.64
CA PRO A 129 10.69 2.68 2.78
C PRO A 129 9.42 3.40 3.22
N VAL A 130 8.29 2.99 2.65
CA VAL A 130 6.95 3.47 3.00
C VAL A 130 6.04 2.25 3.19
N ILE A 131 5.67 2.00 4.43
CA ILE A 131 4.77 0.91 4.81
C ILE A 131 3.37 1.50 4.92
N VAL A 132 2.41 0.99 4.15
CA VAL A 132 1.00 1.38 4.27
C VAL A 132 0.28 0.23 4.95
N VAL A 133 -0.32 0.51 6.10
CA VAL A 133 -1.13 -0.44 6.88
C VAL A 133 -2.60 -0.06 6.82
N GLY A 134 -3.45 -1.07 6.66
CA GLY A 134 -4.88 -0.88 6.45
C GLY A 134 -5.64 -2.18 6.20
N GLU A 135 -6.94 -2.04 5.98
CA GLU A 135 -7.78 -3.15 5.52
C GLU A 135 -7.52 -3.41 4.03
N ILE A 136 -7.02 -4.61 3.71
CA ILE A 136 -6.80 -5.04 2.32
C ILE A 136 -8.13 -5.40 1.64
N LEU A 137 -9.04 -6.05 2.37
CA LEU A 137 -10.25 -6.69 1.82
C LEU A 137 -11.55 -5.99 2.27
N ARG A 138 -11.53 -4.68 2.53
CA ARG A 138 -12.73 -3.96 3.02
C ARG A 138 -13.85 -4.01 1.97
N GLY A 139 -14.84 -4.89 2.19
CA GLY A 139 -15.93 -5.12 1.24
C GLY A 139 -15.41 -5.83 -0.01
N PRO A 140 -15.04 -7.12 0.09
CA PRO A 140 -14.36 -7.84 -0.99
C PRO A 140 -15.25 -7.84 -2.23
N ARG A 141 -14.72 -7.26 -3.31
CA ARG A 141 -15.34 -7.29 -4.62
C ARG A 141 -14.97 -8.58 -5.34
N VAL A 142 -15.82 -9.02 -6.27
CA VAL A 142 -15.47 -10.11 -7.18
C VAL A 142 -14.31 -9.68 -8.07
N LEU A 143 -13.15 -10.33 -7.92
CA LEU A 143 -11.98 -10.03 -8.73
C LEU A 143 -12.02 -10.80 -10.04
N ARG A 144 -11.71 -10.11 -11.12
CA ARG A 144 -11.64 -10.66 -12.46
C ARG A 144 -10.47 -10.07 -13.23
N GLU A 145 -10.21 -10.64 -14.40
CA GLU A 145 -9.16 -10.17 -15.29
C GLU A 145 -9.27 -8.66 -15.58
N GLY A 146 -8.16 -7.94 -15.45
CA GLY A 146 -8.08 -6.48 -15.57
C GLY A 146 -8.14 -5.73 -14.23
N ASP A 147 -8.60 -6.37 -13.15
CA ASP A 147 -8.58 -5.77 -11.82
C ASP A 147 -7.15 -5.56 -11.30
N CYS A 148 -6.97 -4.55 -10.44
CA CYS A 148 -5.72 -4.33 -9.75
C CYS A 148 -5.93 -3.74 -8.36
N GLY A 149 -4.96 -3.96 -7.46
CA GLY A 149 -5.02 -3.50 -6.09
C GLY A 149 -4.30 -4.41 -5.10
N SER A 150 -4.31 -3.99 -3.84
CA SER A 150 -3.77 -4.77 -2.72
C SER A 150 -4.55 -6.07 -2.49
N ASP A 151 -5.84 -6.10 -2.82
CA ASP A 151 -6.71 -7.28 -2.81
C ASP A 151 -6.21 -8.36 -3.78
N VAL A 152 -5.96 -7.98 -5.04
CA VAL A 152 -5.36 -8.86 -6.05
C VAL A 152 -3.96 -9.33 -5.62
N MET A 153 -3.16 -8.41 -5.06
CA MET A 153 -1.83 -8.71 -4.56
C MET A 153 -1.86 -9.79 -3.46
N GLU A 154 -2.84 -9.72 -2.56
CA GLU A 154 -3.00 -10.69 -1.48
C GLU A 154 -3.50 -12.05 -2.00
N VAL A 155 -4.44 -12.06 -2.94
CA VAL A 155 -4.85 -13.29 -3.64
C VAL A 155 -3.65 -13.97 -4.31
N GLN A 156 -2.81 -13.22 -5.02
CA GLN A 156 -1.59 -13.76 -5.64
C GLN A 156 -0.64 -14.37 -4.59
N ARG A 157 -0.46 -13.71 -3.44
CA ARG A 157 0.36 -14.24 -2.34
C ARG A 157 -0.21 -15.54 -1.79
N VAL A 158 -1.51 -15.60 -1.52
CA VAL A 158 -2.15 -16.82 -1.01
C VAL A 158 -2.05 -17.95 -2.01
N LEU A 159 -2.41 -17.72 -3.28
CA LEU A 159 -2.31 -18.72 -4.33
C LEU A 159 -0.87 -19.23 -4.50
N GLN A 160 0.13 -18.34 -4.38
CA GLN A 160 1.54 -18.73 -4.44
C GLN A 160 1.96 -19.56 -3.22
N ARG A 161 1.57 -19.17 -2.00
CA ARG A 161 1.82 -19.95 -0.77
C ARG A 161 1.20 -21.35 -0.84
N GLN A 162 0.05 -21.48 -1.50
CA GLN A 162 -0.65 -22.75 -1.68
C GLN A 162 -0.18 -23.53 -2.94
N GLY A 163 0.78 -23.02 -3.70
CA GLY A 163 1.35 -23.71 -4.87
C GLY A 163 0.52 -23.63 -6.16
N PHE A 164 -0.53 -22.81 -6.21
CA PHE A 164 -1.36 -22.61 -7.42
C PHE A 164 -0.83 -21.52 -8.34
N TYR A 165 -0.02 -20.59 -7.85
CA TYR A 165 0.53 -19.46 -8.62
C TYR A 165 2.05 -19.40 -8.54
N ALA A 166 2.72 -19.35 -9.70
CA ALA A 166 4.18 -19.23 -9.80
C ALA A 166 4.61 -17.91 -10.46
N GLY A 167 3.66 -17.00 -10.71
CA GLY A 167 3.93 -15.70 -11.34
C GLY A 167 4.40 -14.63 -10.35
N PRO A 168 4.69 -13.42 -10.85
CA PRO A 168 5.05 -12.28 -10.01
C PRO A 168 3.83 -11.76 -9.22
N ILE A 169 4.05 -11.39 -7.95
CA ILE A 169 3.03 -10.72 -7.12
C ILE A 169 2.94 -9.25 -7.56
N SER A 170 2.25 -9.02 -8.68
CA SER A 170 2.16 -7.70 -9.33
C SER A 170 0.99 -6.85 -8.84
N GLY A 171 0.04 -7.42 -8.11
CA GLY A 171 -1.24 -6.77 -7.78
C GLY A 171 -2.09 -6.44 -9.00
N ARG A 172 -1.81 -7.05 -10.15
CA ARG A 172 -2.63 -6.99 -11.37
C ARG A 172 -3.19 -8.38 -11.67
N PHE A 173 -4.50 -8.45 -11.87
CA PHE A 173 -5.21 -9.68 -12.14
C PHE A 173 -5.10 -9.98 -13.64
N ASP A 174 -3.99 -10.60 -14.01
CA ASP A 174 -3.69 -11.00 -15.39
C ASP A 174 -4.19 -12.41 -15.72
N ALA A 175 -4.02 -12.83 -16.98
CA ALA A 175 -4.36 -14.17 -17.43
C ALA A 175 -3.70 -15.30 -16.61
N ARG A 176 -2.49 -15.05 -16.07
CA ARG A 176 -1.78 -16.02 -15.20
C ARG A 176 -2.49 -16.15 -13.86
N THR A 177 -2.94 -15.04 -13.29
CA THR A 177 -3.70 -15.02 -12.03
C THR A 177 -5.04 -15.71 -12.22
N LYS A 178 -5.75 -15.41 -13.31
CA LYS A 178 -7.01 -16.09 -13.68
C LYS A 178 -6.84 -17.61 -13.78
N GLU A 179 -5.80 -18.07 -14.46
CA GLU A 179 -5.52 -19.50 -14.60
C GLU A 179 -5.19 -20.16 -13.25
N ALA A 180 -4.44 -19.48 -12.38
CA ALA A 180 -4.19 -19.98 -11.03
C ALA A 180 -5.47 -20.07 -10.19
N VAL A 181 -6.37 -19.09 -10.30
CA VAL A 181 -7.70 -19.14 -9.65
C VAL A 181 -8.52 -20.32 -10.18
N ARG A 182 -8.49 -20.60 -11.49
CA ARG A 182 -9.18 -21.77 -12.07
C ARG A 182 -8.65 -23.08 -11.50
N ARG A 183 -7.33 -23.25 -11.42
CA ARG A 183 -6.71 -24.45 -10.86
C ARG A 183 -7.05 -24.63 -9.39
N PHE A 184 -7.03 -23.54 -8.63
CA PHE A 184 -7.49 -23.52 -7.24
C PHE A 184 -8.95 -23.95 -7.13
N GLN A 185 -9.85 -23.35 -7.92
CA GLN A 185 -11.28 -23.69 -7.94
C GLN A 185 -11.50 -25.17 -8.30
N GLN A 186 -10.80 -25.68 -9.33
CA GLN A 186 -10.86 -27.10 -9.71
C GLN A 186 -10.44 -28.03 -8.58
N HIS A 187 -9.35 -27.69 -7.87
CA HIS A 187 -8.87 -28.47 -6.73
C HIS A 187 -9.92 -28.58 -5.62
N TYR A 188 -10.63 -27.48 -5.33
CA TYR A 188 -11.71 -27.44 -4.34
C TYR A 188 -13.10 -27.76 -4.92
N ARG A 189 -13.17 -28.27 -6.15
CA ARG A 189 -14.42 -28.67 -6.85
C ARG A 189 -15.46 -27.54 -6.96
N LEU A 190 -15.01 -26.30 -7.07
CA LEU A 190 -15.83 -25.14 -7.41
C LEU A 190 -15.96 -24.98 -8.94
N PRO A 191 -16.98 -24.25 -9.44
CA PRO A 191 -17.00 -23.78 -10.81
C PRO A 191 -15.73 -22.99 -11.14
N SER A 192 -14.96 -23.45 -12.14
CA SER A 192 -13.65 -22.87 -12.50
C SER A 192 -13.79 -21.64 -13.41
N LEU A 193 -14.54 -20.64 -12.95
CA LEU A 193 -14.80 -19.41 -13.71
C LEU A 193 -13.52 -18.57 -13.86
N GLY A 194 -12.59 -18.66 -12.89
CA GLY A 194 -11.36 -17.86 -12.85
C GLY A 194 -11.57 -16.45 -12.29
N GLU A 195 -12.70 -16.21 -11.65
CA GLU A 195 -13.00 -15.02 -10.85
C GLU A 195 -12.89 -15.37 -9.37
N VAL A 196 -12.54 -14.40 -8.52
CA VAL A 196 -12.49 -14.59 -7.06
C VAL A 196 -13.76 -14.01 -6.46
N ASP A 197 -14.74 -14.87 -6.29
CA ASP A 197 -15.99 -14.57 -5.58
C ASP A 197 -15.87 -14.83 -4.07
N GLU A 198 -16.94 -14.56 -3.32
CA GLU A 198 -17.00 -14.76 -1.87
C GLU A 198 -16.56 -16.19 -1.48
N LYS A 199 -17.04 -17.22 -2.20
CA LYS A 199 -16.67 -18.59 -1.89
C LYS A 199 -15.20 -18.88 -2.13
N THR A 200 -14.63 -18.29 -3.18
CA THR A 200 -13.20 -18.40 -3.49
C THR A 200 -12.37 -17.69 -2.42
N TYR A 201 -12.78 -16.51 -1.94
CA TYR A 201 -12.11 -15.82 -0.82
C TYR A 201 -12.12 -16.66 0.46
N GLU A 202 -13.27 -17.22 0.84
CA GLU A 202 -13.39 -18.08 2.03
C GLU A 202 -12.38 -19.24 2.00
N LEU A 203 -12.25 -19.93 0.86
CA LEU A 203 -11.32 -21.05 0.71
C LEU A 203 -9.85 -20.61 0.63
N LEU A 204 -9.60 -19.38 0.18
CA LEU A 204 -8.28 -18.77 0.25
C LEU A 204 -7.91 -18.37 1.69
N GLY A 205 -8.87 -18.33 2.61
CA GLY A 205 -8.68 -17.87 3.98
C GLY A 205 -8.53 -16.35 4.07
N LEU A 206 -9.25 -15.62 3.21
CA LEU A 206 -9.22 -14.18 3.03
C LEU A 206 -10.57 -13.55 3.40
#